data_AF-A0A968A224-F1
#
_entry.id   AF-A0A968A224-F1
#
_cell.length_a   1.000
_cell.length_b   1.000
_cell.length_c   1.000
_cell.angle_alpha   90.00
_cell.angle_beta   90.00
_cell.angle_gamma   90.00
#
_symmetry.space_group_name_H-M   'P 1'
#
loop_
_entity.id
_entity.type
_entity.pdbx_description
1 polymer ?
#
loop_
_entity_poly.entity_id
_entity_poly.type
_entity_poly.pdbx_seq_one_letter_code
_entity_poly.pdbx_strand_id
1 'polypeptide(L)'
;AKDYLVYAYLQRGEDDRAVSVAEQALAKERYQPSLISAFHLSVIPARLAVECSNWKRAAALQPRTPAYLPWDDFPWAEGLTWYTRGLGAIHSGDIEAAQEADNRLKRLREKARNNGANDMATYIEIDRRVLAGRIAHARGNAEKAVELTRSATELEAGIEKHPITPGALLPPYEALGHLLMDLNRPAEAFEAYRTSDEIWPGRYKTLLGAARAAKRAGKVEAANEYYEKLLTITGDSKRTTIREARQYISEL
;
A
#
# COMPACT_ATOMS: atom_id res chain seq x y z
N ALA A 1 -7.45 -7.93 -15.17
CA ALA A 1 -7.68 -6.74 -16.03
C ALA A 1 -8.26 -5.55 -15.27
N LYS A 2 -9.41 -5.67 -14.58
CA LYS A 2 -10.01 -4.51 -13.88
C LYS A 2 -9.16 -3.95 -12.73
N ASP A 3 -8.47 -4.78 -11.94
CA ASP A 3 -7.54 -4.29 -10.89
C ASP A 3 -6.40 -3.44 -11.48
N TYR A 4 -5.80 -3.86 -12.60
CA TYR A 4 -4.79 -3.07 -13.30
C TYR A 4 -5.31 -1.68 -13.72
N LEU A 5 -6.55 -1.61 -14.20
CA LEU A 5 -7.18 -0.33 -14.54
C LEU A 5 -7.45 0.53 -13.30
N VAL A 6 -7.98 -0.06 -12.23
CA VAL A 6 -8.19 0.63 -10.94
C VAL A 6 -6.86 1.21 -10.45
N TYR A 7 -5.81 0.41 -10.43
CA TYR A 7 -4.47 0.84 -10.07
C TYR A 7 -3.97 2.00 -10.93
N ALA A 8 -4.05 1.88 -12.26
CA ALA A 8 -3.59 2.92 -13.18
C ALA A 8 -4.37 4.24 -13.02
N TYR A 9 -5.67 4.20 -12.73
CA TYR A 9 -6.45 5.40 -12.42
C TYR A 9 -6.01 6.02 -11.09
N LEU A 10 -5.78 5.21 -10.06
CA LEU A 10 -5.32 5.69 -8.76
C LEU A 10 -3.93 6.34 -8.82
N GLN A 11 -3.00 5.81 -9.64
CA GLN A 11 -1.67 6.41 -9.80
C GLN A 11 -1.71 7.75 -10.55
N ARG A 12 -2.71 7.96 -11.41
CA ARG A 12 -2.95 9.25 -12.08
C ARG A 12 -3.82 10.21 -11.27
N GLY A 13 -4.28 9.80 -10.09
CA GLY A 13 -5.21 10.59 -9.27
C GLY A 13 -6.62 10.73 -9.86
N GLU A 14 -7.01 9.82 -10.75
CA GLU A 14 -8.33 9.76 -11.39
C GLU A 14 -9.31 8.94 -10.52
N ASP A 15 -9.51 9.39 -9.26
CA ASP A 15 -10.22 8.62 -8.22
C ASP A 15 -11.65 8.22 -8.62
N ASP A 16 -12.41 9.12 -9.25
CA ASP A 16 -13.78 8.84 -9.71
C ASP A 16 -13.81 7.70 -10.74
N ARG A 17 -12.82 7.65 -11.64
CA ARG A 17 -12.71 6.58 -12.65
C ARG A 17 -12.28 5.27 -12.00
N ALA A 18 -11.39 5.32 -11.03
CA ALA A 18 -11.00 4.14 -10.24
C ALA A 18 -12.21 3.54 -9.52
N VAL A 19 -13.04 4.37 -8.87
CA VAL A 19 -14.27 3.95 -8.19
C VAL A 19 -15.24 3.33 -9.18
N SER A 20 -15.53 3.99 -10.31
CA SER A 20 -16.46 3.46 -11.31
C SER A 20 -16.03 2.09 -11.85
N VAL A 21 -14.73 1.91 -12.13
CA VAL A 21 -14.22 0.62 -12.61
C VAL A 21 -14.25 -0.45 -11.53
N ALA A 22 -13.99 -0.08 -10.27
CA ALA A 22 -14.09 -0.99 -9.15
C ALA A 22 -15.54 -1.46 -8.94
N GLU A 23 -16.52 -0.56 -8.97
CA GLU A 23 -17.93 -0.91 -8.85
C GLU A 23 -18.35 -1.90 -9.94
N GLN A 24 -17.99 -1.63 -11.20
CA GLN A 24 -18.25 -2.58 -12.30
C GLN A 24 -17.57 -3.95 -12.09
N ALA A 25 -16.36 -3.96 -11.53
CA ALA A 25 -15.62 -5.20 -11.28
C ALA A 25 -16.24 -6.04 -10.15
N LEU A 26 -16.85 -5.36 -9.17
CA LEU A 26 -17.41 -5.94 -7.95
C LEU A 26 -18.93 -6.17 -8.01
N ALA A 27 -19.61 -5.73 -9.09
CA ALA A 27 -21.06 -5.86 -9.27
C ALA A 27 -21.54 -7.24 -9.75
N LYS A 28 -20.66 -8.24 -9.91
CA LYS A 28 -21.10 -9.57 -10.36
C LYS A 28 -21.85 -10.30 -9.26
N GLU A 29 -22.95 -10.95 -9.63
CA GLU A 29 -23.72 -11.82 -8.72
C GLU A 29 -22.90 -13.01 -8.24
N ARG A 30 -22.06 -13.57 -9.13
CA ARG A 30 -21.23 -14.73 -8.82
C ARG A 30 -19.84 -14.65 -9.44
N TYR A 31 -18.88 -15.12 -8.66
CA TYR A 31 -17.47 -15.22 -8.99
C TYR A 31 -17.04 -16.67 -9.04
N GLN A 32 -16.16 -16.99 -9.99
CA GLN A 32 -15.52 -18.31 -10.05
C GLN A 32 -14.65 -18.54 -8.80
N PRO A 33 -14.74 -19.70 -8.13
CA PRO A 33 -13.83 -20.07 -7.04
C PRO A 33 -12.38 -20.22 -7.51
N SER A 34 -11.62 -19.13 -7.47
CA SER A 34 -10.22 -19.11 -7.90
C SER A 34 -9.44 -18.05 -7.14
N LEU A 35 -8.11 -18.23 -7.11
CA LEU A 35 -7.19 -17.24 -6.55
C LEU A 35 -7.39 -15.88 -7.21
N ILE A 36 -7.62 -15.85 -8.53
CA ILE A 36 -7.83 -14.60 -9.29
C ILE A 36 -9.05 -13.84 -8.80
N SER A 37 -10.17 -14.53 -8.59
CA SER A 37 -11.39 -13.91 -8.07
C SER A 37 -11.18 -13.40 -6.65
N ALA A 38 -10.67 -14.25 -5.75
CA ALA A 38 -10.44 -13.89 -4.35
C ALA A 38 -9.48 -12.70 -4.23
N PHE A 39 -8.39 -12.72 -5.00
CA PHE A 39 -7.41 -11.64 -5.03
C PHE A 39 -8.03 -10.31 -5.48
N HIS A 40 -8.76 -10.29 -6.60
CA HIS A 40 -9.40 -9.07 -7.08
C HIS A 40 -10.45 -8.52 -6.10
N LEU A 41 -11.25 -9.41 -5.50
CA LEU A 41 -12.25 -9.05 -4.50
C LEU A 41 -11.65 -8.43 -3.24
N SER A 42 -10.43 -8.83 -2.86
CA SER A 42 -9.70 -8.25 -1.74
C SER A 42 -8.94 -6.98 -2.11
N VAL A 43 -8.18 -6.99 -3.21
CA VAL A 43 -7.21 -5.94 -3.53
C VAL A 43 -7.85 -4.67 -4.07
N ILE A 44 -8.93 -4.77 -4.86
CA ILE A 44 -9.61 -3.60 -5.44
C ILE A 44 -10.14 -2.67 -4.36
N PRO A 45 -10.96 -3.13 -3.38
CA PRO A 45 -11.43 -2.26 -2.31
C PRO A 45 -10.28 -1.81 -1.40
N ALA A 46 -9.25 -2.64 -1.23
CA ALA A 46 -8.06 -2.29 -0.47
C ALA A 46 -7.30 -1.11 -1.10
N ARG A 47 -7.04 -1.14 -2.42
CA ARG A 47 -6.39 -0.06 -3.15
C ARG A 47 -7.18 1.24 -3.07
N LEU A 48 -8.49 1.19 -3.28
CA LEU A 48 -9.34 2.38 -3.13
C LEU A 48 -9.22 3.00 -1.72
N ALA A 49 -9.14 2.16 -0.69
CA ALA A 49 -9.02 2.65 0.67
C ALA A 49 -7.62 3.22 0.95
N VAL A 50 -6.56 2.46 0.64
CA VAL A 50 -5.18 2.83 0.96
C VAL A 50 -4.68 3.98 0.08
N GLU A 51 -4.89 3.95 -1.24
CA GLU A 51 -4.36 4.96 -2.17
C GLU A 51 -5.06 6.31 -2.03
N CYS A 52 -6.34 6.32 -1.68
CA CYS A 52 -7.08 7.54 -1.38
C CYS A 52 -6.95 7.97 0.10
N SER A 53 -6.14 7.28 0.91
CA SER A 53 -5.98 7.51 2.35
C SER A 53 -7.31 7.51 3.13
N ASN A 54 -8.29 6.73 2.67
CA ASN A 54 -9.58 6.58 3.32
C ASN A 54 -9.49 5.50 4.41
N TRP A 55 -8.85 5.85 5.52
CA TRP A 55 -8.54 4.92 6.61
C TRP A 55 -9.79 4.37 7.31
N LYS A 56 -10.86 5.16 7.37
CA LYS A 56 -12.17 4.69 7.87
C LYS A 56 -12.70 3.56 6.99
N ARG A 57 -12.66 3.71 5.67
CA ARG A 57 -13.03 2.64 4.73
C ARG A 57 -12.09 1.44 4.85
N ALA A 58 -10.79 1.68 5.03
CA ALA A 58 -9.79 0.63 5.20
C ALA A 58 -10.09 -0.26 6.42
N ALA A 59 -10.35 0.34 7.58
CA ALA A 59 -10.70 -0.35 8.82
C ALA A 59 -12.02 -1.12 8.72
N ALA A 60 -12.96 -0.63 7.91
CA ALA A 60 -14.29 -1.23 7.74
C ALA A 60 -14.36 -2.37 6.70
N LEU A 61 -13.27 -2.68 5.99
CA LEU A 61 -13.30 -3.74 4.97
C LEU A 61 -13.65 -5.09 5.60
N GLN A 62 -14.51 -5.86 4.92
CA GLN A 62 -14.93 -7.19 5.38
C GLN A 62 -14.04 -8.25 4.75
N PRO A 63 -13.29 -9.04 5.53
CA PRO A 63 -12.57 -10.18 4.99
C PRO A 63 -13.57 -11.26 4.54
N ARG A 64 -13.08 -12.21 3.75
CA ARG A 64 -13.87 -13.38 3.32
C ARG A 64 -15.19 -13.04 2.61
N THR A 65 -15.20 -11.99 1.80
CA THR A 65 -16.40 -11.51 1.10
C THR A 65 -16.27 -11.70 -0.42
N PRO A 66 -17.16 -12.47 -1.08
CA PRO A 66 -18.34 -13.14 -0.54
C PRO A 66 -18.00 -14.45 0.19
N ALA A 67 -18.85 -14.84 1.15
CA ALA A 67 -18.59 -15.96 2.06
C ALA A 67 -18.54 -17.35 1.37
N TYR A 68 -19.15 -17.49 0.19
CA TYR A 68 -19.21 -18.78 -0.52
C TYR A 68 -17.87 -19.15 -1.20
N LEU A 69 -16.92 -18.23 -1.34
CA LEU A 69 -15.62 -18.56 -1.91
C LEU A 69 -14.79 -19.40 -0.90
N PRO A 70 -13.96 -20.34 -1.38
CA PRO A 70 -13.12 -21.16 -0.52
C PRO A 70 -11.88 -20.35 -0.06
N TRP A 71 -12.09 -19.35 0.80
CA TRP A 71 -11.03 -18.44 1.28
C TRP A 71 -9.85 -19.14 1.93
N ASP A 72 -10.10 -20.34 2.46
CA ASP A 72 -9.09 -21.17 3.06
C ASP A 72 -8.01 -21.65 2.05
N ASP A 73 -8.31 -21.65 0.75
CA ASP A 73 -7.36 -21.97 -0.31
C ASP A 73 -6.56 -20.74 -0.78
N PHE A 74 -6.97 -19.52 -0.38
CA PHE A 74 -6.42 -18.26 -0.88
C PHE A 74 -5.90 -17.35 0.26
N PRO A 75 -4.94 -17.80 1.08
CA PRO A 75 -4.48 -17.06 2.25
C PRO A 75 -3.91 -15.68 1.92
N TRP A 76 -3.24 -15.53 0.76
CA TRP A 76 -2.71 -14.22 0.34
C TRP A 76 -3.82 -13.23 0.02
N ALA A 77 -4.86 -13.68 -0.69
CA ALA A 77 -6.02 -12.84 -1.00
C ALA A 77 -6.73 -12.38 0.28
N GLU A 78 -6.96 -13.27 1.25
CA GLU A 78 -7.54 -12.87 2.54
C GLU A 78 -6.61 -11.89 3.29
N GLY A 79 -5.30 -12.11 3.22
CA GLY A 79 -4.29 -11.29 3.88
C GLY A 79 -4.36 -9.82 3.48
N LEU A 80 -4.59 -9.51 2.20
CA LEU A 80 -4.69 -8.12 1.73
C LEU A 80 -5.79 -7.33 2.43
N THR A 81 -6.93 -7.96 2.72
CA THR A 81 -8.02 -7.30 3.45
C THR A 81 -7.62 -7.06 4.90
N TRP A 82 -7.02 -8.04 5.57
CA TRP A 82 -6.55 -7.89 6.95
C TRP A 82 -5.44 -6.85 7.09
N TYR A 83 -4.48 -6.84 6.17
CA TYR A 83 -3.43 -5.82 6.13
C TYR A 83 -4.04 -4.41 6.01
N THR A 84 -4.98 -4.24 5.08
CA THR A 84 -5.68 -2.96 4.89
C THR A 84 -6.45 -2.53 6.14
N ARG A 85 -7.17 -3.46 6.79
CA ARG A 85 -7.86 -3.18 8.05
C ARG A 85 -6.88 -2.73 9.13
N GLY A 86 -5.74 -3.41 9.26
CA GLY A 86 -4.69 -3.06 10.21
C GLY A 86 -4.13 -1.66 9.96
N LEU A 87 -3.86 -1.30 8.71
CA LEU A 87 -3.46 0.07 8.36
C LEU A 87 -4.54 1.10 8.74
N GLY A 88 -5.81 0.82 8.42
CA GLY A 88 -6.93 1.67 8.82
C GLY A 88 -7.02 1.86 10.33
N ALA A 89 -6.86 0.77 11.08
CA ALA A 89 -6.89 0.75 12.54
C ALA A 89 -5.76 1.59 13.17
N ILE A 90 -4.52 1.49 12.63
CA ILE A 90 -3.40 2.35 13.04
C ILE A 90 -3.76 3.83 12.90
N HIS A 91 -4.35 4.22 11.76
CA HIS A 91 -4.71 5.60 11.50
C HIS A 91 -5.91 6.11 12.34
N SER A 92 -6.74 5.21 12.87
CA SER A 92 -7.81 5.56 13.83
C SER A 92 -7.40 5.43 15.29
N GLY A 93 -6.15 5.05 15.58
CA GLY A 93 -5.65 4.84 16.94
C GLY A 93 -6.10 3.53 17.60
N ASP A 94 -6.71 2.61 16.84
CA ASP A 94 -7.16 1.31 17.32
C ASP A 94 -6.01 0.28 17.23
N ILE A 95 -5.11 0.34 18.21
CA ILE A 95 -3.94 -0.54 18.26
C ILE A 95 -4.34 -2.01 18.47
N GLU A 96 -5.45 -2.28 19.14
CA GLU A 96 -5.94 -3.64 19.37
C GLU A 96 -6.40 -4.29 18.07
N ALA A 97 -7.22 -3.61 17.26
CA ALA A 97 -7.63 -4.09 15.95
C ALA A 97 -6.44 -4.23 14.98
N ALA A 98 -5.44 -3.34 15.06
CA ALA A 98 -4.20 -3.50 14.29
C ALA A 98 -3.43 -4.77 14.69
N GLN A 99 -3.36 -5.07 16.00
CA GLN A 99 -2.72 -6.28 16.51
C GLN A 99 -3.50 -7.55 16.14
N GLU A 100 -4.84 -7.50 16.10
CA GLU A 100 -5.68 -8.58 15.60
C GLU A 100 -5.35 -8.89 14.13
N ALA A 101 -5.24 -7.85 13.30
CA ALA A 101 -4.87 -7.98 11.90
C ALA A 101 -3.47 -8.60 11.71
N ASP A 102 -2.46 -8.14 12.45
CA ASP A 102 -1.10 -8.73 12.42
C ASP A 102 -1.12 -10.22 12.83
N ASN A 103 -1.86 -10.56 13.89
CA ASN A 103 -2.02 -11.95 14.33
C ASN A 103 -2.71 -12.82 13.27
N ARG A 104 -3.68 -12.26 12.53
CA ARG A 104 -4.33 -12.98 11.44
C ARG A 104 -3.39 -13.16 10.25
N LEU A 105 -2.64 -12.13 9.86
CA LEU A 105 -1.61 -12.22 8.82
C LEU A 105 -0.58 -13.31 9.15
N LYS A 106 -0.12 -13.39 10.40
CA LYS A 106 0.77 -14.46 10.87
C LYS A 106 0.17 -15.85 10.64
N ARG A 107 -1.10 -16.07 11.01
CA ARG A 107 -1.79 -17.36 10.77
C ARG A 107 -1.93 -17.69 9.28
N LEU A 108 -2.26 -16.69 8.45
CA LEU A 108 -2.38 -16.86 7.00
C LEU A 108 -1.03 -17.19 6.35
N ARG A 109 0.05 -16.58 6.83
CA ARG A 109 1.42 -16.86 6.40
C ARG A 109 1.83 -18.30 6.72
N GLU A 110 1.57 -18.81 7.93
CA GLU A 110 1.82 -20.22 8.24
C GLU A 110 1.00 -21.15 7.37
N LYS A 111 -0.27 -20.81 7.14
CA LYS A 111 -1.15 -21.61 6.28
C LYS A 111 -0.63 -21.69 4.84
N ALA A 112 -0.20 -20.56 4.26
CA ALA A 112 0.40 -20.53 2.94
C ALA A 112 1.65 -21.44 2.86
N ARG A 113 2.51 -21.41 3.88
CA ARG A 113 3.70 -22.28 3.95
C ARG A 113 3.34 -23.76 4.03
N ASN A 114 2.39 -24.12 4.89
CA ASN A 114 1.94 -25.51 5.03
C ASN A 114 1.30 -26.05 3.75
N ASN A 115 0.73 -25.18 2.92
CA ASN A 115 0.19 -25.51 1.61
C ASN A 115 1.26 -25.53 0.49
N GLY A 116 2.55 -25.32 0.82
CA GLY A 116 3.64 -25.26 -0.16
C GLY A 116 3.70 -23.96 -0.98
N ALA A 117 2.85 -22.98 -0.67
CA ALA A 117 2.76 -21.70 -1.37
C ALA A 117 3.74 -20.66 -0.77
N ASN A 118 5.04 -20.94 -0.89
CA ASN A 118 6.10 -20.15 -0.25
C ASN A 118 6.12 -18.68 -0.71
N ASP A 119 5.92 -18.41 -2.00
CA ASP A 119 5.90 -17.05 -2.54
C ASP A 119 4.77 -16.23 -1.91
N MET A 120 3.57 -16.82 -1.84
CA MET A 120 2.40 -16.23 -1.21
C MET A 120 2.64 -15.98 0.28
N ALA A 121 3.31 -16.90 0.97
CA ALA A 121 3.70 -16.69 2.36
C ALA A 121 4.67 -15.52 2.52
N THR A 122 5.61 -15.33 1.59
CA THR A 122 6.53 -14.19 1.57
C THR A 122 5.78 -12.88 1.36
N TYR A 123 4.83 -12.81 0.43
CA TYR A 123 3.99 -11.62 0.26
C TYR A 123 3.22 -11.24 1.54
N ILE A 124 2.60 -12.23 2.20
CA ILE A 124 1.89 -11.98 3.47
C ILE A 124 2.87 -11.50 4.55
N GLU A 125 4.09 -12.06 4.61
CA GLU A 125 5.10 -11.67 5.59
C GLU A 125 5.61 -10.24 5.36
N ILE A 126 5.75 -9.81 4.11
CA ILE A 126 6.10 -8.43 3.76
C ILE A 126 5.05 -7.46 4.32
N ASP A 127 3.78 -7.67 3.99
CA ASP A 127 2.66 -6.85 4.48
C ASP A 127 2.59 -6.85 6.01
N ARG A 128 2.78 -8.03 6.63
CA ARG A 128 2.80 -8.19 8.08
C ARG A 128 3.91 -7.40 8.75
N ARG A 129 5.14 -7.43 8.21
CA ARG A 129 6.28 -6.68 8.76
C ARG A 129 6.09 -5.17 8.68
N VAL A 130 5.50 -4.68 7.58
CA VAL A 130 5.11 -3.28 7.46
C VAL A 130 4.08 -2.90 8.54
N LEU A 131 3.02 -3.70 8.71
CA LEU A 131 2.01 -3.46 9.74
C LEU A 131 2.59 -3.53 11.15
N ALA A 132 3.43 -4.52 11.43
CA ALA A 132 4.11 -4.67 12.72
C ALA A 132 5.01 -3.46 13.02
N GLY A 133 5.68 -2.91 12.01
CA GLY A 133 6.44 -1.66 12.13
C GLY A 133 5.54 -0.48 12.52
N ARG A 134 4.36 -0.35 11.90
CA ARG A 134 3.36 0.66 12.26
C ARG A 134 2.82 0.50 13.69
N ILE A 135 2.56 -0.73 14.12
CA ILE A 135 2.14 -1.03 15.50
C ILE A 135 3.25 -0.63 16.49
N ALA A 136 4.51 -0.97 16.20
CA ALA A 136 5.63 -0.59 17.05
C ALA A 136 5.77 0.93 17.17
N HIS A 137 5.63 1.65 16.05
CA HIS A 137 5.64 3.12 16.02
C HIS A 137 4.52 3.71 16.88
N ALA A 138 3.28 3.21 16.73
CA ALA A 138 2.13 3.66 17.51
C ALA A 138 2.29 3.40 19.03
N ARG A 139 3.13 2.42 19.41
CA ARG A 139 3.51 2.13 20.80
C ARG A 139 4.75 2.89 21.28
N GLY A 140 5.27 3.84 20.49
CA GLY A 140 6.42 4.66 20.84
C GLY A 140 7.78 3.98 20.68
N ASN A 141 7.86 2.84 20.00
CA ASN A 141 9.13 2.13 19.76
C ASN A 141 9.62 2.40 18.32
N ALA A 142 10.34 3.51 18.15
CA ALA A 142 10.80 3.99 16.84
C ALA A 142 11.84 3.06 16.20
N GLU A 143 12.81 2.57 16.98
CA GLU A 143 13.88 1.70 16.51
C GLU A 143 13.30 0.39 15.99
N LYS A 144 12.39 -0.22 16.77
CA LYS A 144 11.73 -1.46 16.34
C LYS A 144 10.83 -1.25 15.13
N ALA A 145 10.18 -0.11 15.03
CA ALA A 145 9.37 0.23 13.86
C ALA A 145 10.21 0.23 12.57
N VAL A 146 11.38 0.88 12.62
CA VAL A 146 12.31 0.96 11.49
C VAL A 146 12.91 -0.40 11.17
N GLU A 147 13.34 -1.15 12.19
CA GLU A 147 13.87 -2.52 12.03
C GLU A 147 12.86 -3.43 11.31
N LEU A 148 11.61 -3.47 11.80
CA LEU A 148 10.56 -4.29 11.21
C LEU A 148 10.25 -3.87 9.77
N THR A 149 10.14 -2.57 9.51
CA THR A 149 9.81 -2.08 8.16
C THR A 149 10.96 -2.32 7.18
N ARG A 150 12.23 -2.16 7.59
CA ARG A 150 13.41 -2.53 6.78
C ARG A 150 13.46 -4.02 6.50
N SER A 151 13.14 -4.86 7.47
CA SER A 151 13.08 -6.30 7.22
C SER A 151 12.02 -6.69 6.18
N ALA A 152 11.02 -5.84 5.91
CA ALA A 152 10.07 -6.05 4.80
C ALA A 152 10.69 -5.70 3.44
N THR A 153 11.56 -4.67 3.37
CA THR A 153 12.25 -4.30 2.12
C THR A 153 13.24 -5.37 1.68
N GLU A 154 13.95 -5.98 2.64
CA GLU A 154 14.86 -7.11 2.39
C GLU A 154 14.15 -8.33 1.80
N LEU A 155 12.91 -8.60 2.25
CA LEU A 155 12.10 -9.67 1.67
C LEU A 155 11.61 -9.33 0.26
N GLU A 156 11.22 -8.08 -0.01
CA GLU A 156 10.79 -7.66 -1.35
C GLU A 156 11.90 -7.85 -2.38
N ALA A 157 13.16 -7.55 -2.01
CA ALA A 157 14.31 -7.77 -2.89
C ALA A 157 14.53 -9.25 -3.27
N GLY A 158 14.00 -10.19 -2.48
CA GLY A 158 14.12 -11.62 -2.69
C GLY A 158 12.94 -12.28 -3.42
N ILE A 159 11.94 -11.53 -3.87
CA ILE A 159 10.74 -12.08 -4.51
C ILE A 159 10.37 -11.34 -5.79
N GLU A 160 10.05 -12.10 -6.84
CA GLU A 160 9.58 -11.54 -8.10
C GLU A 160 8.11 -11.14 -8.02
N LYS A 161 7.74 -10.05 -8.70
CA LYS A 161 6.34 -9.60 -8.82
C LYS A 161 5.47 -10.67 -9.49
N HIS A 162 4.45 -11.13 -8.78
CA HIS A 162 3.47 -12.07 -9.31
C HIS A 162 2.63 -11.42 -10.44
N PRO A 163 2.29 -12.15 -11.53
CA PRO A 163 1.57 -11.59 -12.68
C PRO A 163 0.13 -11.15 -12.36
N ILE A 164 -0.47 -11.67 -11.29
CA ILE A 164 -1.82 -11.29 -10.87
C ILE A 164 -1.94 -9.83 -10.44
N THR A 165 -0.83 -9.21 -10.02
CA THR A 165 -0.85 -7.88 -9.40
C THR A 165 -0.18 -6.82 -10.29
N PRO A 166 -0.80 -5.62 -10.44
CA PRO A 166 -0.15 -4.48 -11.05
C PRO A 166 0.98 -3.90 -10.18
N GLY A 167 1.01 -4.22 -8.89
CA GLY A 167 2.06 -3.81 -7.95
C GLY A 167 1.66 -4.05 -6.49
N ALA A 168 2.59 -3.88 -5.55
CA ALA A 168 2.28 -4.01 -4.13
C ALA A 168 1.11 -3.09 -3.70
N LEU A 169 0.36 -3.47 -2.66
CA LEU A 169 -0.70 -2.60 -2.14
C LEU A 169 -0.09 -1.34 -1.53
N LEU A 170 0.87 -1.52 -0.63
CA LEU A 170 1.76 -0.48 -0.10
C LEU A 170 3.20 -1.04 -0.16
N PRO A 171 4.05 -0.59 -1.10
CA PRO A 171 5.43 -1.03 -1.21
C PRO A 171 6.22 -0.83 0.09
N PRO A 172 7.06 -1.79 0.52
CA PRO A 172 7.89 -1.68 1.72
C PRO A 172 8.79 -0.45 1.78
N TYR A 173 9.44 -0.08 0.67
CA TYR A 173 10.27 1.13 0.63
C TYR A 173 9.43 2.41 0.74
N GLU A 174 8.24 2.46 0.11
CA GLU A 174 7.27 3.55 0.29
C GLU A 174 6.81 3.62 1.76
N ALA A 175 6.53 2.48 2.39
CA ALA A 175 6.14 2.39 3.80
C ALA A 175 7.26 2.85 4.75
N LEU A 176 8.51 2.48 4.46
CA LEU A 176 9.68 2.93 5.20
C LEU A 176 9.86 4.44 5.08
N GLY A 177 9.70 5.00 3.87
CA GLY A 177 9.71 6.45 3.64
C GLY A 177 8.64 7.16 4.47
N HIS A 178 7.42 6.65 4.50
CA HIS A 178 6.35 7.21 5.33
C HIS A 178 6.70 7.18 6.83
N LEU A 179 7.17 6.03 7.33
CA LEU A 179 7.57 5.90 8.74
C LEU A 179 8.71 6.86 9.11
N LEU A 180 9.72 6.98 8.25
CA LEU A 180 10.85 7.89 8.50
C LEU A 180 10.42 9.36 8.48
N MET A 181 9.42 9.72 7.68
CA MET A 181 8.83 11.07 7.72
C MET A 181 8.10 11.35 9.03
N ASP A 182 7.38 10.37 9.56
CA ASP A 182 6.70 10.44 10.87
C ASP A 182 7.73 10.60 12.00
N LEU A 183 8.90 9.96 11.87
CA LEU A 183 10.04 10.04 12.79
C LEU A 183 10.93 11.28 12.59
N ASN A 184 10.54 12.24 11.74
CA ASN A 184 11.32 13.44 11.42
C ASN A 184 12.73 13.15 10.87
N ARG A 185 12.87 12.10 10.03
CA ARG A 185 14.11 11.69 9.35
C ARG A 185 14.01 11.88 7.83
N PRO A 186 13.85 13.11 7.32
CA PRO A 186 13.49 13.37 5.93
C PRO A 186 14.57 12.94 4.92
N ALA A 187 15.85 13.05 5.26
CA ALA A 187 16.93 12.65 4.36
C ALA A 187 16.92 11.14 4.09
N GLU A 188 16.71 10.32 5.13
CA GLU A 188 16.59 8.87 4.99
C GLU A 188 15.27 8.47 4.32
N ALA A 189 14.19 9.18 4.63
CA ALA A 189 12.90 8.97 3.98
C ALA A 189 12.99 9.16 2.47
N PHE A 190 13.70 10.21 2.03
CA PHE A 190 13.91 10.48 0.61
C PHE A 190 14.61 9.32 -0.09
N GLU A 191 15.68 8.75 0.50
CA GLU A 191 16.35 7.59 -0.10
C GLU A 191 15.43 6.37 -0.18
N ALA A 192 14.60 6.14 0.84
CA ALA A 192 13.60 5.06 0.80
C ALA A 192 12.59 5.27 -0.32
N TYR A 193 12.06 6.49 -0.51
CA TYR A 193 11.15 6.76 -1.62
C TYR A 193 11.83 6.66 -2.98
N ARG A 194 13.08 7.12 -3.13
CA ARG A 194 13.85 6.98 -4.38
C ARG A 194 13.98 5.51 -4.78
N THR A 195 14.39 4.65 -3.85
CA THR A 195 14.45 3.19 -4.11
C THR A 195 13.07 2.61 -4.40
N SER A 196 12.02 3.10 -3.74
CA SER A 196 10.66 2.68 -4.08
C SER A 196 10.25 3.06 -5.50
N ASP A 197 10.68 4.22 -6.02
CA ASP A 197 10.38 4.65 -7.39
C ASP A 197 11.20 3.86 -8.42
N GLU A 198 12.42 3.43 -8.08
CA GLU A 198 13.20 2.53 -8.92
C GLU A 198 12.52 1.16 -9.10
N ILE A 199 11.93 0.61 -8.03
CA ILE A 199 11.26 -0.69 -8.07
C ILE A 199 9.83 -0.58 -8.62
N TRP A 200 9.12 0.47 -8.23
CA TRP A 200 7.72 0.72 -8.58
C TRP A 200 7.55 2.12 -9.20
N PRO A 201 8.04 2.33 -10.43
CA PRO A 201 8.13 3.66 -11.02
C PRO A 201 6.77 4.33 -11.20
N GLY A 202 6.73 5.63 -10.91
CA GLY A 202 5.59 6.47 -11.20
C GLY A 202 4.41 6.30 -10.25
N ARG A 203 4.60 5.68 -9.09
CA ARG A 203 3.57 5.62 -8.05
C ARG A 203 3.31 6.98 -7.44
N TYR A 204 2.04 7.40 -7.43
CA TYR A 204 1.60 8.71 -6.94
C TYR A 204 2.14 9.00 -5.54
N LYS A 205 1.94 8.06 -4.60
CA LYS A 205 2.31 8.26 -3.20
C LYS A 205 3.82 8.28 -2.99
N THR A 206 4.55 7.42 -3.70
CA THR A 206 6.02 7.46 -3.71
C THR A 206 6.55 8.79 -4.22
N LEU A 207 6.07 9.29 -5.36
CA LEU A 207 6.53 10.57 -5.93
C LEU A 207 6.23 11.75 -5.01
N LEU A 208 5.00 11.83 -4.47
CA LEU A 208 4.63 12.87 -3.51
C LEU A 208 5.45 12.78 -2.22
N GLY A 209 5.68 11.57 -1.72
CA GLY A 209 6.50 11.31 -0.54
C GLY A 209 7.96 11.72 -0.74
N ALA A 210 8.55 11.36 -1.88
CA ALA A 210 9.90 11.75 -2.28
C ALA A 210 10.04 13.27 -2.35
N ALA A 211 9.12 13.97 -3.03
CA ALA A 211 9.15 15.42 -3.15
C ALA A 211 9.11 16.12 -1.78
N ARG A 212 8.20 15.69 -0.90
CA ARG A 212 8.08 16.24 0.46
C ARG A 212 9.30 15.93 1.33
N ALA A 213 9.86 14.72 1.23
CA ALA A 213 11.05 14.32 1.96
C ALA A 213 12.28 15.11 1.50
N ALA A 214 12.46 15.25 0.19
CA ALA A 214 13.52 16.07 -0.41
C ALA A 214 13.44 17.53 0.07
N LYS A 215 12.24 18.14 -0.01
CA LYS A 215 12.00 19.51 0.45
C LYS A 215 12.39 19.68 1.92
N ARG A 216 11.93 18.79 2.81
CA ARG A 216 12.25 18.82 4.25
C ARG A 216 13.73 18.53 4.54
N ALA A 217 14.43 17.84 3.64
CA ALA A 217 15.86 17.59 3.74
C ALA A 217 16.72 18.69 3.11
N GLY A 218 16.13 19.76 2.57
CA GLY A 218 16.86 20.83 1.87
C GLY A 218 17.40 20.44 0.50
N LYS A 219 16.95 19.32 -0.09
CA LYS A 219 17.35 18.85 -1.42
C LYS A 219 16.42 19.48 -2.48
N VAL A 220 16.61 20.77 -2.77
CA VAL A 220 15.68 21.58 -3.59
C VAL A 220 15.51 21.00 -4.99
N GLU A 221 16.61 20.70 -5.69
CA GLU A 221 16.59 20.19 -7.06
C GLU A 221 15.82 18.88 -7.15
N ALA A 222 16.04 17.97 -6.19
CA ALA A 222 15.32 16.71 -6.11
C ALA A 222 13.83 16.93 -5.80
N ALA A 223 13.48 17.87 -4.92
CA ALA A 223 12.09 18.19 -4.64
C ALA A 223 11.36 18.67 -5.89
N ASN A 224 12.01 19.53 -6.68
CA ASN A 224 11.47 20.04 -7.95
C ASN A 224 11.23 18.87 -8.93
N GLU A 225 12.24 18.02 -9.14
CA GLU A 225 12.15 16.87 -10.05
C GLU A 225 10.97 15.94 -9.71
N TYR A 226 10.81 15.58 -8.44
CA TYR A 226 9.74 14.68 -8.02
C TYR A 226 8.34 15.32 -8.10
N TYR A 227 8.22 16.62 -7.82
CA TYR A 227 6.95 17.33 -8.04
C TYR A 227 6.60 17.43 -9.52
N GLU A 228 7.55 17.72 -10.41
CA GLU A 228 7.32 17.74 -11.86
C GLU A 228 6.92 16.36 -12.40
N LYS A 229 7.59 15.29 -11.96
CA LYS A 229 7.20 13.90 -12.27
C LYS A 229 5.76 13.61 -11.83
N LEU A 230 5.40 14.01 -10.60
CA LEU A 230 4.04 13.84 -10.10
C LEU A 230 3.01 14.60 -10.94
N LEU A 231 3.28 15.86 -11.30
CA LEU A 231 2.40 16.66 -12.15
C LEU A 231 2.24 16.05 -13.55
N THR A 232 3.32 15.52 -14.12
CA THR A 232 3.30 14.86 -15.44
C THR A 232 2.37 13.65 -15.45
N ILE A 233 2.42 12.80 -14.42
CA ILE A 233 1.59 11.59 -14.35
C ILE A 233 0.13 11.91 -14.06
N THR A 234 -0.13 12.97 -13.29
CA THR A 234 -1.46 13.24 -12.73
C THR A 234 -2.27 14.24 -13.53
N GLY A 235 -1.65 15.03 -14.40
CA GLY A 235 -2.31 16.00 -15.27
C GLY A 235 -3.30 16.89 -14.51
N ASP A 236 -4.58 16.82 -14.90
CA ASP A 236 -5.68 17.61 -14.31
C ASP A 236 -6.33 16.97 -13.08
N SER A 237 -5.63 16.05 -12.41
CA SER A 237 -6.10 15.43 -11.17
C SER A 237 -6.64 16.45 -10.18
N LYS A 238 -7.76 16.09 -9.56
CA LYS A 238 -8.49 16.91 -8.57
C LYS A 238 -8.02 16.67 -7.13
N ARG A 239 -7.07 15.74 -6.91
CA ARG A 239 -6.55 15.46 -5.57
C ARG A 239 -5.96 16.74 -4.98
N THR A 240 -6.31 17.03 -3.74
CA THR A 240 -5.90 18.27 -3.08
C THR A 240 -4.39 18.38 -2.94
N THR A 241 -3.68 17.26 -2.84
CA THR A 241 -2.22 17.20 -2.78
C THR A 241 -1.53 17.58 -4.09
N ILE A 242 -2.24 17.62 -5.23
CA ILE A 242 -1.69 18.18 -6.48
C ILE A 242 -1.61 19.71 -6.43
N ARG A 243 -2.48 20.37 -5.65
CA ARG A 243 -2.37 21.82 -5.46
C ARG A 243 -1.06 22.22 -4.80
N GLU A 244 -0.58 21.43 -3.85
CA GLU A 244 0.74 21.61 -3.23
C GLU A 244 1.86 21.53 -4.27
N ALA A 245 1.85 20.52 -5.13
CA ALA A 245 2.85 20.36 -6.19
C ALA A 245 2.84 21.55 -7.16
N ARG A 246 1.65 21.97 -7.62
CA ARG A 246 1.51 23.13 -8.53
C ARG A 246 2.00 24.42 -7.88
N GLN A 247 1.62 24.65 -6.62
CA GLN A 247 2.03 25.83 -5.88
C GLN A 247 3.56 25.86 -5.71
N TYR A 248 4.15 24.74 -5.28
CA TYR A 248 5.58 24.66 -5.06
C TYR A 248 6.37 24.94 -6.35
N ILE A 249 5.96 24.36 -7.49
CA ILE A 249 6.63 24.60 -8.78
C ILE A 249 6.43 26.04 -9.28
N SER A 250 5.29 26.67 -9.00
CA SER A 250 5.06 28.07 -9.40
C SER A 250 5.85 29.10 -8.59
N GLU A 251 6.39 28.70 -7.44
CA GLU A 251 7.17 29.54 -6.52
C GLU A 251 8.69 29.43 -6.75
N LEU A 252 9.14 28.57 -7.69
CA LEU A 252 10.54 28.44 -8.13
C LEU A 252 10.95 29.60 -9.04
#